data_AF-A0A3L6J908-F1
#
_entry.id   AF-A0A3L6J908-F1
#
_cell.length_a   1.000
_cell.length_b   1.000
_cell.length_c   1.000
_cell.angle_alpha   90.00
_cell.angle_beta   90.00
_cell.angle_gamma   90.00
#
_symmetry.space_group_name_H-M   'P 1'
#
loop_
_entity.id
_entity.type
_entity.pdbx_description
1 polymer ?
#
loop_
_entity_poly.entity_id
_entity_poly.type
_entity_poly.pdbx_seq_one_letter_code
_entity_poly.pdbx_strand_id
1 'polypeptide(L)'
;MKDIVSGIQKAIVERNFPASSHLFDRARKNNQIADVAKLLKVDYDPYPQHTLELRDHVTYYLGMWDVYFAVQISSTNMLGLLTDDVRGDVQVFMIDFVKRLLDQRDSRFNQFYASVETISRGQYAVVLPQILTLRSEELENCIIYYKRGSVPLYCTVNLLQTYYGQRIVSALSNDEIFESVVSEKTFSVIAESLQSAGLDVSKMLVGVDPGEWEDIVCKVGRIESHHEDAKELRTLHRVHAARSEIFLESFRKQAAALDTILNAKTQLCNDVLMVVASDSEHDMRLRALKGLGDNGDSNTLEFLSSMLNDGEPAVRNVVARAISTLASHSKWSSIGQKVPQGNLKVPSLDMSKINRILTTLIAKGMPIAMIEDTLIAVTTQGGRNAVDILTRLLAKPDVSIKKAVIKSSRLLKRDAAASIIRTALKDESPEIVAMAEEELNSRWPDEVWK
;
A
#
# COMPACT_ATOMS: atom_id res chain seq x y z
N MET A 1 4.45 17.60 -32.23
CA MET A 1 3.79 17.52 -30.91
C MET A 1 2.57 16.61 -30.93
N LYS A 2 1.60 16.80 -31.84
CA LYS A 2 0.46 15.89 -32.03
C LYS A 2 0.89 14.43 -32.23
N ASP A 3 1.95 14.18 -33.00
CA ASP A 3 2.45 12.82 -33.22
C ASP A 3 2.97 12.15 -31.93
N ILE A 4 3.57 12.91 -31.01
CA ILE A 4 4.06 12.38 -29.72
C ILE A 4 2.88 12.01 -28.84
N VAL A 5 1.87 12.89 -28.75
CA VAL A 5 0.66 12.65 -27.95
C VAL A 5 -0.13 11.46 -28.49
N SER A 6 -0.33 11.38 -29.81
CA SER A 6 -0.99 10.24 -30.45
C SER A 6 -0.20 8.94 -30.24
N GLY A 7 1.14 9.00 -30.29
CA GLY A 7 1.99 7.87 -29.96
C GLY A 7 1.84 7.41 -28.50
N ILE A 8 1.75 8.35 -27.55
CA ILE A 8 1.54 8.04 -26.12
C ILE A 8 0.17 7.41 -25.92
N GLN A 9 -0.89 7.99 -26.49
CA GLN A 9 -2.25 7.44 -26.42
C GLN A 9 -2.32 6.03 -27.00
N LYS A 10 -1.68 5.80 -28.14
CA LYS A 10 -1.56 4.47 -28.72
C LYS A 10 -0.83 3.51 -27.79
N ALA A 11 0.31 3.93 -27.23
CA ALA A 11 1.06 3.12 -26.28
C ALA A 11 0.25 2.80 -25.01
N ILE A 12 -0.61 3.70 -24.54
CA ILE A 12 -1.52 3.48 -23.41
C ILE A 12 -2.56 2.41 -23.76
N VAL A 13 -3.23 2.56 -24.91
CA VAL A 13 -4.22 1.58 -25.39
C VAL A 13 -3.59 0.19 -25.59
N GLU A 14 -2.35 0.15 -26.06
CA GLU A 14 -1.58 -1.08 -26.26
C GLU A 14 -0.86 -1.57 -24.98
N ARG A 15 -0.97 -0.85 -23.85
CA ARG A 15 -0.25 -1.13 -22.58
C ARG A 15 1.26 -1.29 -22.74
N ASN A 16 1.84 -0.56 -23.69
CA ASN A 16 3.25 -0.60 -24.02
C ASN A 16 4.05 0.43 -23.22
N PHE A 17 4.38 0.09 -21.96
CA PHE A 17 5.10 0.97 -21.05
C PHE A 17 6.47 1.44 -21.55
N PRO A 18 7.31 0.59 -22.20
CA PRO A 18 8.56 1.08 -22.77
C PRO A 18 8.35 2.10 -23.89
N ALA A 19 7.35 1.89 -24.75
CA ALA A 19 7.04 2.84 -25.82
C ALA A 19 6.57 4.20 -25.26
N SER A 20 5.65 4.21 -24.29
CA SER A 20 5.22 5.46 -23.67
C SER A 20 6.38 6.15 -22.93
N SER A 21 7.22 5.38 -22.22
CA SER A 21 8.38 5.92 -21.49
C SER A 21 9.40 6.56 -22.44
N HIS A 22 9.67 5.93 -23.58
CA HIS A 22 10.54 6.50 -24.62
C HIS A 22 9.95 7.80 -25.19
N LEU A 23 8.62 7.85 -25.39
CA LEU A 23 7.95 9.06 -25.86
C LEU A 23 7.94 10.18 -24.82
N PHE A 24 7.76 9.86 -23.53
CA PHE A 24 7.89 10.84 -22.45
C PHE A 24 9.31 11.38 -22.33
N ASP A 25 10.34 10.53 -22.39
CA ASP A 25 11.73 10.97 -22.34
C ASP A 25 12.10 11.82 -23.57
N ARG A 26 11.60 11.46 -24.76
CA ARG A 26 11.76 12.28 -25.98
C ARG A 26 11.08 13.65 -25.81
N ALA A 27 9.88 13.70 -25.26
CA ALA A 27 9.18 14.97 -25.01
C ALA A 27 9.96 15.83 -24.00
N ARG A 28 10.47 15.23 -22.91
CA ARG A 28 11.29 15.92 -21.91
C ARG A 28 12.58 16.47 -22.51
N LYS A 29 13.35 15.66 -23.25
CA LYS A 29 14.60 16.10 -23.90
C LYS A 29 14.41 17.26 -24.90
N ASN A 30 13.21 17.41 -25.43
CA ASN A 30 12.85 18.50 -26.33
C ASN A 30 12.17 19.69 -25.62
N ASN A 31 12.11 19.71 -24.28
CA ASN A 31 11.37 20.69 -23.48
C ASN A 31 9.87 20.80 -23.86
N GLN A 32 9.28 19.69 -24.28
CA GLN A 32 7.87 19.58 -24.71
C GLN A 32 6.98 18.88 -23.68
N ILE A 33 7.51 18.44 -22.54
CA ILE A 33 6.77 17.61 -21.58
C ILE A 33 5.56 18.34 -20.98
N ALA A 34 5.68 19.65 -20.71
CA ALA A 34 4.57 20.46 -20.21
C ALA A 34 3.44 20.60 -21.24
N ASP A 35 3.78 20.73 -22.53
CA ASP A 35 2.77 20.81 -23.59
C ASP A 35 2.11 19.44 -23.84
N VAL A 36 2.88 18.35 -23.76
CA VAL A 36 2.31 16.99 -23.78
C VAL A 36 1.34 16.80 -22.62
N ALA A 37 1.69 17.24 -21.40
CA ALA A 37 0.79 17.17 -20.25
C ALA A 37 -0.50 17.97 -20.45
N LYS A 38 -0.41 19.17 -21.05
CA LYS A 38 -1.59 19.99 -21.40
C LYS A 38 -2.47 19.31 -22.46
N LEU A 39 -1.87 18.75 -23.51
CA LEU A 39 -2.63 18.08 -24.58
C LEU A 39 -3.30 16.79 -24.10
N LEU A 40 -2.62 15.99 -23.27
CA LEU A 40 -3.22 14.82 -22.63
C LEU A 40 -4.41 15.18 -21.71
N LYS A 41 -4.47 16.43 -21.23
CA LYS A 41 -5.61 16.94 -20.45
C LYS A 41 -6.81 17.32 -21.34
N VAL A 42 -6.58 17.74 -22.59
CA VAL A 42 -7.62 18.28 -23.50
C VAL A 42 -8.21 17.22 -24.42
N ASP A 43 -7.39 16.35 -25.02
CA ASP A 43 -7.82 15.40 -26.07
C ASP A 43 -8.55 14.14 -25.52
N TYR A 44 -8.82 14.09 -24.21
CA TYR A 44 -9.51 12.99 -23.54
C TYR A 44 -10.98 13.32 -23.24
N ASP A 45 -11.82 13.57 -24.26
CA ASP A 45 -13.28 13.35 -24.15
C ASP A 45 -13.95 13.22 -25.53
N PRO A 46 -14.52 12.05 -25.85
CA PRO A 46 -15.96 11.90 -25.61
C PRO A 46 -16.38 10.58 -24.90
N TYR A 47 -15.44 9.80 -24.37
CA TYR A 47 -15.74 8.69 -23.46
C TYR A 47 -14.85 8.76 -22.21
N PRO A 48 -15.42 8.64 -21.00
CA PRO A 48 -14.95 9.37 -19.83
C PRO A 48 -13.78 8.68 -19.11
N GLN A 49 -12.65 9.39 -19.03
CA GLN A 49 -12.04 9.95 -17.80
C GLN A 49 -12.18 9.20 -16.43
N HIS A 50 -12.28 7.86 -16.41
CA HIS A 50 -12.37 7.09 -15.17
C HIS A 50 -11.34 5.97 -15.04
N THR A 51 -10.41 5.82 -15.99
CA THR A 51 -9.36 4.81 -15.89
C THR A 51 -8.08 5.42 -15.30
N LEU A 52 -7.25 4.57 -14.72
CA LEU A 52 -5.95 4.90 -14.18
C LEU A 52 -4.82 4.47 -15.16
N GLU A 53 -5.15 4.15 -16.41
CA GLU A 53 -4.18 3.68 -17.42
C GLU A 53 -3.10 4.73 -17.70
N LEU A 54 -3.47 6.01 -17.88
CA LEU A 54 -2.47 7.08 -18.02
C LEU A 54 -1.56 7.15 -16.79
N ARG A 55 -2.12 6.96 -15.59
CA ARG A 55 -1.37 6.97 -14.34
C ARG A 55 -0.40 5.82 -14.25
N ASP A 56 -0.78 4.61 -14.67
CA ASP A 56 0.14 3.48 -14.74
C ASP A 56 1.33 3.82 -15.63
N HIS A 57 1.10 4.39 -16.82
CA HIS A 57 2.18 4.75 -17.74
C HIS A 57 3.09 5.88 -17.23
N VAL A 58 2.50 6.91 -16.59
CA VAL A 58 3.26 8.01 -16.00
C VAL A 58 4.06 7.54 -14.79
N THR A 59 3.44 6.79 -13.87
CA THR A 59 4.13 6.28 -12.67
C THR A 59 5.20 5.25 -13.02
N TYR A 60 5.00 4.42 -14.04
CA TYR A 60 6.04 3.55 -14.59
C TYR A 60 7.24 4.35 -15.08
N TYR A 61 7.01 5.37 -15.93
CA TYR A 61 8.07 6.22 -16.46
C TYR A 61 8.84 6.95 -15.36
N LEU A 62 8.12 7.43 -14.35
CA LEU A 62 8.67 8.13 -13.18
C LEU A 62 9.28 7.20 -12.14
N GLY A 63 9.09 5.88 -12.26
CA GLY A 63 9.51 4.89 -11.27
C GLY A 63 8.70 4.93 -9.96
N MET A 64 7.53 5.54 -9.94
CA MET A 64 6.73 5.81 -8.73
C MET A 64 5.76 4.69 -8.33
N TRP A 65 5.99 3.47 -8.81
CA TRP A 65 5.06 2.35 -8.60
C TRP A 65 4.88 2.03 -7.10
N ASP A 66 5.95 2.10 -6.31
CA ASP A 66 5.92 1.75 -4.88
C ASP A 66 5.16 2.76 -4.01
N VAL A 67 4.98 3.99 -4.51
CA VAL A 67 4.30 5.09 -3.84
C VAL A 67 3.04 5.53 -4.59
N TYR A 68 2.52 4.66 -5.45
CA TYR A 68 1.46 4.98 -6.40
C TYR A 68 0.22 5.57 -5.74
N PHE A 69 -0.28 4.95 -4.67
CA PHE A 69 -1.46 5.46 -3.97
C PHE A 69 -1.13 6.60 -3.00
N ALA A 70 0.13 6.72 -2.55
CA ALA A 70 0.56 7.75 -1.62
C ALA A 70 0.62 9.13 -2.27
N VAL A 71 1.00 9.21 -3.55
CA VAL A 71 1.16 10.50 -4.25
C VAL A 71 -0.19 11.04 -4.75
N GLN A 72 -0.68 12.09 -4.11
CA GLN A 72 -1.93 12.82 -4.41
C GLN A 72 -1.72 13.89 -5.49
N ILE A 73 -1.07 13.51 -6.58
CA ILE A 73 -0.81 14.39 -7.73
C ILE A 73 -1.33 13.68 -8.98
N SER A 74 -2.13 14.39 -9.80
CA SER A 74 -2.62 13.84 -11.07
C SER A 74 -1.47 13.56 -12.04
N SER A 75 -1.69 12.66 -12.99
CA SER A 75 -0.70 12.24 -13.98
C SER A 75 -0.15 13.42 -14.79
N THR A 76 -1.02 14.33 -15.21
CA THR A 76 -0.62 15.53 -15.97
C THR A 76 0.17 16.51 -15.11
N ASN A 77 -0.19 16.67 -13.84
CA ASN A 77 0.58 17.50 -12.91
C ASN A 77 1.94 16.87 -12.58
N MET A 78 2.03 15.54 -12.44
CA MET A 78 3.30 14.83 -12.26
C MET A 78 4.24 15.04 -13.44
N LEU A 79 3.75 14.96 -14.67
CA LEU A 79 4.54 15.29 -15.86
C LEU A 79 4.98 16.77 -15.88
N GLY A 80 4.14 17.66 -15.37
CA GLY A 80 4.45 19.08 -15.19
C GLY A 80 5.57 19.36 -14.19
N LEU A 81 5.93 18.41 -13.31
CA LEU A 81 7.08 18.53 -12.42
C LEU A 81 8.42 18.37 -13.15
N LEU A 82 8.42 17.84 -14.38
CA LEU A 82 9.62 17.54 -15.17
C LEU A 82 10.05 18.70 -16.09
N THR A 83 9.74 19.94 -15.75
CA THR A 83 10.17 21.13 -16.51
C THR A 83 11.69 21.35 -16.44
N ASP A 84 12.19 22.35 -17.18
CA ASP A 84 13.58 22.54 -17.65
C ASP A 84 14.75 22.33 -16.67
N ASP A 85 14.49 22.25 -15.35
CA ASP A 85 15.51 22.04 -14.32
C ASP A 85 15.89 20.56 -14.09
N VAL A 86 15.14 19.59 -14.64
CA VAL A 86 15.44 18.16 -14.43
C VAL A 86 16.48 17.67 -15.46
N ARG A 87 17.77 17.98 -15.23
CA ARG A 87 18.89 17.55 -16.07
C ARG A 87 19.40 16.12 -15.79
N GLY A 88 18.87 15.46 -14.77
CA GLY A 88 19.34 14.14 -14.30
C GLY A 88 18.44 12.97 -14.67
N ASP A 89 18.71 11.85 -14.01
CA ASP A 89 17.83 10.68 -13.99
C ASP A 89 16.48 11.07 -13.35
N VAL A 90 15.38 10.79 -14.06
CA VAL A 90 14.02 11.16 -13.66
C VAL A 90 13.61 10.44 -12.37
N GLN A 91 14.03 9.19 -12.18
CA GLN A 91 13.68 8.39 -11.00
C GLN A 91 14.39 8.93 -9.76
N VAL A 92 15.66 9.32 -9.89
CA VAL A 92 16.41 9.99 -8.80
C VAL A 92 15.73 11.30 -8.42
N PHE A 93 15.34 12.12 -9.41
CA PHE A 93 14.59 13.35 -9.17
C PHE A 93 13.27 13.07 -8.43
N MET A 94 12.53 12.02 -8.79
CA MET A 94 11.27 11.67 -8.12
C MET A 94 11.46 11.15 -6.69
N ILE A 95 12.56 10.46 -6.39
CA ILE A 95 12.90 10.09 -5.01
C ILE A 95 13.15 11.35 -4.17
N ASP A 96 13.96 12.28 -4.67
CA ASP A 96 14.22 13.56 -3.98
C ASP A 96 12.96 14.42 -3.84
N PHE A 97 12.09 14.38 -4.85
CA PHE A 97 10.79 15.03 -4.79
C PHE A 97 9.91 14.46 -3.67
N VAL A 98 9.74 13.14 -3.60
CA VAL A 98 8.96 12.48 -2.54
C VAL A 98 9.56 12.76 -1.15
N LYS A 99 10.90 12.74 -1.03
CA LYS A 99 11.59 13.10 0.20
C LYS A 99 11.26 14.54 0.63
N ARG A 100 11.27 15.50 -0.29
CA ARG A 100 10.87 16.89 0.02
C ARG A 100 9.40 17.01 0.45
N LEU A 101 8.48 16.25 -0.17
CA LEU A 101 7.08 16.23 0.27
C LEU A 101 6.97 15.73 1.71
N LEU A 102 7.70 14.67 2.07
CA LEU A 102 7.73 14.15 3.43
C LEU A 102 8.35 15.15 4.43
N ASP A 103 9.49 15.74 4.08
CA ASP A 103 10.18 16.73 4.93
C ASP A 103 9.29 17.96 5.21
N GLN A 104 8.44 18.33 4.25
CA GLN A 104 7.52 19.48 4.34
C GLN A 104 6.13 19.12 4.89
N ARG A 105 5.85 17.83 5.17
CA ARG A 105 4.51 17.32 5.48
C ARG A 105 3.46 17.78 4.46
N ASP A 106 3.83 17.75 3.19
CA ASP A 106 3.00 18.24 2.09
C ASP A 106 1.84 17.28 1.83
N SER A 107 0.61 17.81 1.73
CA SER A 107 -0.61 17.03 1.53
C SER A 107 -0.64 16.27 0.19
N ARG A 108 0.24 16.61 -0.76
CA ARG A 108 0.44 15.87 -2.01
C ARG A 108 1.06 14.49 -1.79
N PHE A 109 1.55 14.18 -0.59
CA PHE A 109 1.97 12.83 -0.20
C PHE A 109 1.16 12.37 1.01
N ASN A 110 0.22 11.47 0.79
CA ASN A 110 -0.52 10.84 1.85
C ASN A 110 0.19 9.56 2.29
N GLN A 111 0.88 9.62 3.42
CA GLN A 111 1.58 8.47 3.98
C GLN A 111 0.66 7.34 4.44
N PHE A 112 -0.65 7.57 4.57
CA PHE A 112 -1.61 6.51 4.88
C PHE A 112 -1.60 5.41 3.81
N TYR A 113 -1.47 5.82 2.54
CA TYR A 113 -1.51 4.91 1.39
C TYR A 113 -0.13 4.33 1.01
N ALA A 114 0.90 4.59 1.83
CA ALA A 114 2.24 4.08 1.62
C ALA A 114 2.39 2.66 2.20
N SER A 115 2.40 1.62 1.37
CA SER A 115 2.65 0.25 1.85
C SER A 115 4.12 0.08 2.26
N VAL A 116 4.36 -0.24 3.53
CA VAL A 116 5.72 -0.49 4.05
C VAL A 116 6.37 -1.68 3.34
N GLU A 117 5.60 -2.73 3.08
CA GLU A 117 6.07 -3.90 2.35
C GLU A 117 6.50 -3.53 0.92
N THR A 118 5.66 -2.77 0.19
CA THR A 118 5.98 -2.38 -1.19
C THR A 118 7.18 -1.45 -1.23
N ILE A 119 7.20 -0.41 -0.39
CA ILE A 119 8.28 0.59 -0.36
C ILE A 119 9.61 -0.03 0.05
N SER A 120 9.62 -0.97 1.01
CA SER A 120 10.85 -1.60 1.47
C SER A 120 11.54 -2.50 0.43
N ARG A 121 10.80 -2.99 -0.58
CA ARG A 121 11.36 -3.73 -1.72
C ARG A 121 11.83 -2.83 -2.87
N GLY A 122 11.36 -1.60 -2.88
CA GLY A 122 11.51 -0.66 -3.99
C GLY A 122 12.61 0.37 -3.80
N GLN A 123 12.76 1.24 -4.79
CA GLN A 123 13.76 2.33 -4.73
C GLN A 123 13.42 3.39 -3.66
N TYR A 124 12.17 3.44 -3.24
CA TYR A 124 11.70 4.33 -2.17
C TYR A 124 12.01 3.82 -0.76
N ALA A 125 12.68 2.67 -0.60
CA ALA A 125 13.13 2.20 0.71
C ALA A 125 13.89 3.29 1.50
N VAL A 126 14.63 4.17 0.81
CA VAL A 126 15.37 5.28 1.43
C VAL A 126 14.50 6.27 2.22
N VAL A 127 13.22 6.46 1.87
CA VAL A 127 12.31 7.37 2.58
C VAL A 127 11.51 6.67 3.69
N LEU A 128 11.60 5.34 3.79
CA LEU A 128 10.82 4.56 4.74
C LEU A 128 11.05 4.95 6.22
N PRO A 129 12.28 5.25 6.69
CA PRO A 129 12.48 5.74 8.06
C PRO A 129 11.73 7.04 8.36
N GLN A 130 11.58 7.93 7.37
CA GLN A 130 10.83 9.18 7.53
C GLN A 130 9.33 8.90 7.62
N ILE A 131 8.80 8.03 6.76
CA ILE A 131 7.38 7.61 6.80
C ILE A 131 7.04 7.00 8.17
N LEU A 132 7.84 6.06 8.66
CA LEU A 132 7.61 5.44 9.97
C LEU A 132 7.65 6.47 11.10
N THR A 133 8.62 7.41 11.04
CA THR A 133 8.74 8.49 12.04
C THR A 133 7.50 9.38 12.03
N LEU A 134 7.07 9.85 10.86
CA LEU A 134 5.90 10.72 10.71
C LEU A 134 4.62 10.04 11.17
N ARG A 135 4.40 8.76 10.86
CA ARG A 135 3.23 8.01 11.34
C ARG A 135 3.19 7.88 12.86
N SER A 136 4.35 7.67 13.49
CA SER A 136 4.44 7.64 14.96
C SER A 136 4.16 9.02 15.56
N GLU A 137 4.74 10.07 14.99
CA GLU A 137 4.50 11.45 15.44
C GLU A 137 3.05 11.90 15.27
N GLU A 138 2.37 11.49 14.19
CA GLU A 138 0.94 11.76 14.01
C GLU A 138 0.10 11.18 15.13
N LEU A 139 0.35 9.92 15.52
CA LEU A 139 -0.39 9.30 16.62
C LEU A 139 -0.02 9.93 17.97
N GLU A 140 1.26 10.18 18.23
CA GLU A 140 1.73 10.81 19.47
C GLU A 140 1.15 12.22 19.67
N ASN A 141 0.95 12.98 18.59
CA ASN A 141 0.39 14.33 18.62
C ASN A 141 -1.13 14.37 18.36
N CYS A 142 -1.80 13.22 18.28
CA CYS A 142 -3.22 13.16 17.98
C CYS A 142 -4.06 13.73 19.13
N ILE A 143 -4.96 14.66 18.78
CA ILE A 143 -5.91 15.28 19.70
C ILE A 143 -7.29 14.64 19.54
N ILE A 144 -7.87 14.19 20.64
CA ILE A 144 -9.21 13.64 20.74
C ILE A 144 -10.07 14.63 21.52
N TYR A 145 -11.03 15.26 20.84
CA TYR A 145 -11.94 16.19 21.49
C TYR A 145 -13.00 15.42 22.27
N TYR A 146 -13.37 15.91 23.45
CA TYR A 146 -14.48 15.34 24.21
C TYR A 146 -15.40 16.43 24.78
N LYS A 147 -16.71 16.14 24.76
CA LYS A 147 -17.74 16.99 25.35
C LYS A 147 -18.15 16.41 26.70
N ARG A 148 -18.02 17.22 27.75
CA ARG A 148 -18.55 16.89 29.08
C ARG A 148 -20.07 17.09 29.07
N GLY A 149 -20.80 16.13 29.64
CA GLY A 149 -22.26 16.15 29.73
C GLY A 149 -22.76 15.00 30.59
N SER A 150 -24.07 14.80 30.65
CA SER A 150 -24.67 13.62 31.30
C SER A 150 -24.24 12.32 30.62
N VAL A 151 -23.93 12.39 29.33
CA VAL A 151 -23.31 11.31 28.54
C VAL A 151 -22.08 11.91 27.86
N PRO A 152 -20.85 11.58 28.30
CA PRO A 152 -19.64 12.05 27.63
C PRO A 152 -19.56 11.51 26.20
N LEU A 153 -19.17 12.39 25.27
CA LEU A 153 -18.97 12.06 23.86
C LEU A 153 -17.54 12.37 23.45
N TYR A 154 -16.97 11.54 22.59
CA TYR A 154 -15.58 11.63 22.13
C TYR A 154 -15.53 11.66 20.61
N CYS A 155 -14.81 12.61 20.04
CA CYS A 155 -14.63 12.75 18.59
C CYS A 155 -13.31 12.08 18.18
N THR A 156 -13.41 10.93 17.51
CA THR A 156 -12.28 10.05 17.16
C THR A 156 -11.74 10.30 15.75
N VAL A 157 -12.26 11.28 15.03
CA VAL A 157 -11.87 11.47 13.62
C VAL A 157 -10.39 11.79 13.45
N ASN A 158 -9.80 12.63 14.29
CA ASN A 158 -8.36 12.89 14.22
C ASN A 158 -7.55 11.61 14.44
N LEU A 159 -8.01 10.73 15.33
CA LEU A 159 -7.39 9.42 15.54
C LEU A 159 -7.51 8.55 14.29
N LEU A 160 -8.69 8.50 13.68
CA LEU A 160 -8.95 7.80 12.41
C LEU A 160 -8.16 8.37 11.22
N GLN A 161 -7.75 9.63 11.28
CA GLN A 161 -6.91 10.27 10.27
C GLN A 161 -5.42 9.89 10.41
N THR A 162 -5.00 9.37 11.56
CA THR A 162 -3.65 8.83 11.73
C THR A 162 -3.60 7.39 11.23
N TYR A 163 -2.47 7.01 10.60
CA TYR A 163 -2.30 5.65 10.10
C TYR A 163 -2.51 4.58 11.17
N TYR A 164 -1.91 4.77 12.34
CA TYR A 164 -1.99 3.79 13.42
C TYR A 164 -3.27 3.89 14.23
N GLY A 165 -3.84 5.08 14.39
CA GLY A 165 -5.13 5.23 15.05
C GLY A 165 -6.24 4.52 14.29
N GLN A 166 -6.26 4.60 12.95
CA GLN A 166 -7.18 3.80 12.14
C GLN A 166 -6.96 2.29 12.35
N ARG A 167 -5.71 1.80 12.30
CA ARG A 167 -5.44 0.36 12.51
C ARG A 167 -5.88 -0.13 13.89
N ILE A 168 -5.66 0.67 14.93
CA ILE A 168 -6.11 0.35 16.29
C ILE A 168 -7.63 0.27 16.33
N VAL A 169 -8.32 1.26 15.78
CA VAL A 169 -9.78 1.30 15.80
C VAL A 169 -10.40 0.17 14.95
N SER A 170 -9.86 -0.09 13.75
CA SER A 170 -10.31 -1.20 12.90
C SER A 170 -10.14 -2.56 13.57
N ALA A 171 -9.06 -2.76 14.33
CA ALA A 171 -8.85 -3.99 15.09
C ALA A 171 -9.90 -4.19 16.21
N LEU A 172 -10.53 -3.11 16.68
CA LEU A 172 -11.57 -3.17 17.72
C LEU A 172 -12.98 -3.31 17.15
N SER A 173 -13.21 -2.88 15.91
CA SER A 173 -14.56 -2.79 15.35
C SER A 173 -15.02 -4.00 14.56
N ASN A 174 -14.22 -5.07 14.44
CA ASN A 174 -14.53 -6.25 13.61
C ASN A 174 -15.06 -5.84 12.22
N ASP A 175 -14.40 -4.86 11.58
CA ASP A 175 -14.78 -4.29 10.28
C ASP A 175 -16.14 -3.53 10.21
N GLU A 176 -16.78 -3.25 11.35
CA GLU A 176 -17.91 -2.32 11.39
C GLU A 176 -17.44 -0.87 11.15
N ILE A 177 -18.31 -0.09 10.49
CA ILE A 177 -18.06 1.33 10.22
C ILE A 177 -17.98 2.06 11.57
N PHE A 178 -16.80 2.61 11.86
CA PHE A 178 -16.59 3.32 13.11
C PHE A 178 -17.23 4.70 13.06
N GLU A 179 -18.06 5.01 14.06
CA GLU A 179 -18.65 6.34 14.19
C GLU A 179 -17.55 7.36 14.55
N SER A 180 -17.62 8.54 13.93
CA SER A 180 -16.72 9.67 14.20
C SER A 180 -16.87 10.23 15.61
N VAL A 181 -18.04 10.03 16.21
CA VAL A 181 -18.37 10.42 17.57
C VAL A 181 -18.81 9.17 18.32
N VAL A 182 -18.16 8.86 19.43
CA VAL A 182 -18.43 7.65 20.20
C VAL A 182 -18.78 7.95 21.65
N SER A 183 -19.53 7.03 22.24
CA SER A 183 -19.87 7.07 23.67
C SER A 183 -18.65 6.78 24.56
N GLU A 184 -18.74 7.15 25.84
CA GLU A 184 -17.74 6.81 26.85
C GLU A 184 -17.40 5.32 26.90
N LYS A 185 -18.40 4.44 26.80
CA LYS A 185 -18.19 2.98 26.81
C LYS A 185 -17.36 2.51 25.63
N THR A 186 -17.62 3.04 24.43
CA THR A 186 -16.85 2.70 23.24
C THR A 186 -15.45 3.30 23.34
N PHE A 187 -15.35 4.55 23.80
CA PHE A 187 -14.07 5.23 23.96
C PHE A 187 -13.19 4.57 25.01
N SER A 188 -13.73 3.99 26.09
CA SER A 188 -12.93 3.33 27.11
C SER A 188 -12.16 2.13 26.56
N VAL A 189 -12.74 1.39 25.59
CA VAL A 189 -12.06 0.28 24.91
C VAL A 189 -10.94 0.80 24.00
N ILE A 190 -11.18 1.90 23.28
CA ILE A 190 -10.14 2.56 22.49
C ILE A 190 -9.02 3.07 23.40
N ALA A 191 -9.37 3.73 24.50
CA ALA A 191 -8.44 4.29 25.46
C ALA A 191 -7.58 3.19 26.11
N GLU A 192 -8.18 2.05 26.48
CA GLU A 192 -7.44 0.89 26.97
C GLU A 192 -6.44 0.37 25.93
N SER A 193 -6.85 0.32 24.66
CA SER A 193 -5.96 -0.10 23.57
C SER A 193 -4.83 0.89 23.32
N LEU A 194 -5.10 2.19 23.35
CA LEU A 194 -4.10 3.26 23.24
C LEU A 194 -3.13 3.24 24.44
N GLN A 195 -3.63 3.04 25.66
CA GLN A 195 -2.83 2.92 26.88
C GLN A 195 -1.97 1.67 26.88
N SER A 196 -2.54 0.53 26.47
CA SER A 196 -1.79 -0.73 26.28
C SER A 196 -0.70 -0.58 25.22
N ALA A 197 -0.90 0.35 24.29
CA ALA A 197 0.06 0.77 23.29
C ALA A 197 0.98 1.93 23.76
N GLY A 198 1.09 2.16 25.07
CA GLY A 198 2.05 3.09 25.66
C GLY A 198 1.70 4.58 25.50
N LEU A 199 0.51 4.91 24.99
CA LEU A 199 0.08 6.29 24.79
C LEU A 199 -0.57 6.86 26.04
N ASP A 200 -0.21 8.09 26.36
CA ASP A 200 -0.84 8.86 27.43
C ASP A 200 -2.14 9.50 26.92
N VAL A 201 -3.22 8.73 26.93
CA VAL A 201 -4.55 9.17 26.46
C VAL A 201 -5.00 10.45 27.17
N SER A 202 -4.57 10.70 28.41
CA SER A 202 -4.93 11.92 29.13
C SER A 202 -4.38 13.18 28.46
N LYS A 203 -3.21 13.10 27.81
CA LYS A 203 -2.61 14.20 27.03
C LYS A 203 -3.25 14.36 25.66
N MET A 204 -3.86 13.31 25.12
CA MET A 204 -4.57 13.35 23.84
C MET A 204 -5.95 14.02 23.99
N LEU A 205 -6.55 13.97 25.19
CA LEU A 205 -7.91 14.47 25.43
C LEU A 205 -7.96 15.99 25.61
N VAL A 206 -8.76 16.65 24.78
CA VAL A 206 -9.06 18.09 24.89
C VAL A 206 -10.55 18.29 25.13
N GLY A 207 -10.88 18.91 26.27
CA GLY A 207 -12.26 19.21 26.64
C GLY A 207 -12.80 20.39 25.83
N VAL A 208 -14.01 20.24 25.31
CA VAL A 208 -14.65 21.25 24.45
C VAL A 208 -15.99 21.67 25.03
N ASP A 209 -16.28 22.96 24.97
CA ASP A 209 -17.55 23.51 25.41
C ASP A 209 -18.71 23.06 24.49
N PRO A 210 -19.94 22.88 25.03
CA PRO A 210 -21.06 22.39 24.25
C PRO A 210 -21.37 23.16 22.97
N GLY A 211 -21.11 24.49 22.94
CA GLY A 211 -21.33 25.34 21.77
C GLY A 211 -20.28 25.19 20.67
N GLU A 212 -19.05 24.83 21.02
CA GLU A 212 -17.97 24.59 20.03
C GLU A 212 -17.99 23.16 19.49
N TRP A 213 -18.62 22.23 20.21
CA TRP A 213 -18.69 20.82 19.82
C TRP A 213 -19.30 20.60 18.44
N GLU A 214 -20.42 21.26 18.14
CA GLU A 214 -21.09 21.12 16.85
C GLU A 214 -20.23 21.63 15.71
N ASP A 215 -19.53 22.75 15.93
CA ASP A 215 -18.56 23.31 14.99
C ASP A 215 -17.38 22.36 14.75
N ILE A 216 -16.85 21.74 15.80
CA ILE A 216 -15.75 20.77 15.66
C ILE A 216 -16.24 19.56 14.88
N VAL A 217 -17.33 18.91 15.28
CA VAL A 217 -17.87 17.73 14.59
C VAL A 217 -18.18 18.05 13.12
N CYS A 218 -18.76 19.23 12.84
CA CYS A 218 -19.03 19.67 11.47
C CYS A 218 -17.76 19.95 10.66
N LYS A 219 -16.77 20.66 11.22
CA LYS A 219 -15.50 20.96 10.53
C LYS A 219 -14.73 19.69 10.23
N VAL A 220 -14.70 18.79 11.20
CA VAL A 220 -14.00 17.52 11.13
C VAL A 220 -14.65 16.59 10.09
N GLY A 221 -15.99 16.57 10.01
CA GLY A 221 -16.71 15.86 8.95
C GLY A 221 -16.55 16.46 7.55
N ARG A 222 -16.08 17.71 7.44
CA ARG A 222 -15.81 18.40 6.16
C ARG A 222 -14.36 18.30 5.69
N ILE A 223 -13.48 17.62 6.43
CA ILE A 223 -12.07 17.43 6.01
C ILE A 223 -11.98 16.61 4.72
N GLU A 224 -13.06 15.93 4.30
CA GLU A 224 -13.12 15.30 2.99
C GLU A 224 -13.28 16.32 1.85
N SER A 225 -12.21 16.43 1.05
CA SER A 225 -12.17 16.93 -0.33
C SER A 225 -12.14 18.45 -0.58
N HIS A 226 -11.27 19.20 0.09
CA HIS A 226 -10.77 20.49 -0.46
C HIS A 226 -9.87 20.33 -1.70
N HIS A 227 -9.57 19.09 -1.99
CA HIS A 227 -9.20 18.60 -3.28
C HIS A 227 -10.30 18.94 -4.31
N GLU A 228 -10.23 20.12 -4.95
CA GLU A 228 -10.83 20.44 -6.27
C GLU A 228 -10.23 19.51 -7.36
N ASP A 229 -10.09 18.24 -7.02
CA ASP A 229 -9.11 17.35 -7.56
C ASP A 229 -9.58 16.78 -8.88
N ALA A 230 -8.61 16.69 -9.77
CA ALA A 230 -8.71 15.96 -11.02
C ALA A 230 -9.47 14.63 -10.78
N LYS A 231 -10.46 14.34 -11.63
CA LYS A 231 -11.29 13.12 -11.59
C LYS A 231 -10.46 11.84 -11.36
N GLU A 232 -9.21 11.81 -11.84
CA GLU A 232 -8.19 10.78 -11.60
C GLU A 232 -7.98 10.47 -10.11
N LEU A 233 -7.81 11.47 -9.23
CA LEU A 233 -7.53 11.23 -7.80
C LEU A 233 -8.74 10.67 -7.05
N ARG A 234 -9.96 11.05 -7.46
CA ARG A 234 -11.17 10.40 -6.95
C ARG A 234 -11.24 8.93 -7.35
N THR A 235 -10.89 8.60 -8.59
CA THR A 235 -10.77 7.20 -9.02
C THR A 235 -9.68 6.49 -8.22
N LEU A 236 -8.53 7.12 -8.00
CA LEU A 236 -7.42 6.57 -7.23
C LEU A 236 -7.85 6.17 -5.80
N HIS A 237 -8.56 7.07 -5.09
CA HIS A 237 -9.07 6.79 -3.74
C HIS A 237 -10.11 5.68 -3.73
N ARG A 238 -11.04 5.68 -4.69
CA ARG A 238 -12.05 4.63 -4.83
C ARG A 238 -11.42 3.27 -5.07
N VAL A 239 -10.40 3.20 -5.93
CA VAL A 239 -9.67 1.96 -6.21
C VAL A 239 -8.91 1.50 -4.98
N HIS A 240 -8.25 2.43 -4.26
CA HIS A 240 -7.57 2.10 -3.01
C HIS A 240 -8.54 1.50 -1.98
N ALA A 241 -9.70 2.12 -1.76
CA ALA A 241 -10.73 1.60 -0.87
C ALA A 241 -11.23 0.22 -1.32
N ALA A 242 -11.55 0.08 -2.61
CA ALA A 242 -12.01 -1.18 -3.20
C ALA A 242 -11.01 -2.34 -3.01
N ARG A 243 -9.70 -2.09 -3.04
CA ARG A 243 -8.68 -3.12 -2.77
C ARG A 243 -8.81 -3.75 -1.38
N SER A 244 -9.30 -3.00 -0.39
CA SER A 244 -9.52 -3.51 0.96
C SER A 244 -10.91 -4.13 1.08
N GLU A 245 -11.92 -3.49 0.50
CA GLU A 245 -13.32 -3.92 0.58
C GLU A 245 -13.60 -5.26 -0.11
N ILE A 246 -12.78 -5.68 -1.06
CA ILE A 246 -12.93 -6.94 -1.78
C ILE A 246 -12.76 -8.18 -0.88
N PHE A 247 -12.12 -8.03 0.29
CA PHE A 247 -11.90 -9.11 1.25
C PHE A 247 -12.92 -9.11 2.41
N LEU A 248 -13.88 -8.19 2.40
CA LEU A 248 -14.96 -8.17 3.40
C LEU A 248 -15.94 -9.31 3.15
N GLU A 249 -16.60 -9.82 4.19
CA GLU A 249 -17.56 -10.94 4.07
C GLU A 249 -18.82 -10.61 3.23
N SER A 250 -19.11 -9.32 3.02
CA SER A 250 -20.31 -8.90 2.29
C SER A 250 -20.12 -9.02 0.78
N PHE A 251 -20.72 -10.04 0.17
CA PHE A 251 -20.74 -10.25 -1.29
C PHE A 251 -21.07 -8.97 -2.09
N ARG A 252 -22.04 -8.17 -1.63
CA ARG A 252 -22.40 -6.90 -2.30
C ARG A 252 -21.25 -5.90 -2.31
N LYS A 253 -20.54 -5.76 -1.18
CA LYS A 253 -19.36 -4.88 -1.09
C LYS A 253 -18.23 -5.42 -1.97
N GLN A 254 -17.98 -6.72 -1.91
CA GLN A 254 -16.94 -7.35 -2.73
C GLN A 254 -17.22 -7.18 -4.24
N ALA A 255 -18.47 -7.34 -4.67
CA ALA A 255 -18.87 -7.13 -6.07
C ALA A 255 -18.68 -5.68 -6.52
N ALA A 256 -19.08 -4.70 -5.70
CA ALA A 256 -18.89 -3.28 -5.97
C ALA A 256 -17.40 -2.89 -6.00
N ALA A 257 -16.60 -3.48 -5.11
CA ALA A 257 -15.16 -3.32 -5.05
C ALA A 257 -14.49 -3.87 -6.33
N LEU A 258 -14.85 -5.10 -6.72
CA LEU A 258 -14.34 -5.71 -7.95
C LEU A 258 -14.71 -4.88 -9.18
N ASP A 259 -15.96 -4.40 -9.29
CA ASP A 259 -16.35 -3.52 -10.39
C ASP A 259 -15.56 -2.21 -10.41
N THR A 260 -15.28 -1.64 -9.24
CA THR A 260 -14.43 -0.44 -9.13
C THR A 260 -13.00 -0.73 -9.62
N ILE A 261 -12.42 -1.86 -9.22
CA ILE A 261 -11.08 -2.29 -9.65
C ILE A 261 -11.03 -2.51 -11.17
N LEU A 262 -12.00 -3.26 -11.72
CA LEU A 262 -12.02 -3.61 -13.15
C LEU A 262 -12.24 -2.37 -14.03
N ASN A 263 -13.13 -1.46 -13.62
CA ASN A 263 -13.42 -0.24 -14.37
C ASN A 263 -12.25 0.76 -14.36
N ALA A 264 -11.40 0.72 -13.33
CA ALA A 264 -10.22 1.57 -13.27
C ALA A 264 -9.12 1.14 -14.24
N LYS A 265 -9.14 -0.11 -14.73
CA LYS A 265 -8.16 -0.66 -15.68
C LYS A 265 -6.69 -0.51 -15.29
N THR A 266 -6.39 -0.47 -14.00
CA THR A 266 -5.01 -0.37 -13.51
C THR A 266 -4.37 -1.74 -13.30
N GLN A 267 -3.12 -1.88 -13.72
CA GLN A 267 -2.29 -3.04 -13.43
C GLN A 267 -1.92 -3.16 -11.95
N LEU A 268 -2.02 -2.07 -11.18
CA LEU A 268 -1.68 -2.08 -9.77
C LEU A 268 -2.58 -3.00 -8.94
N CYS A 269 -3.78 -3.32 -9.44
CA CYS A 269 -4.71 -4.23 -8.78
C CYS A 269 -4.62 -5.69 -9.23
N ASN A 270 -3.65 -6.04 -10.09
CA ASN A 270 -3.49 -7.42 -10.54
C ASN A 270 -3.19 -8.37 -9.38
N ASP A 271 -2.46 -7.92 -8.36
CA ASP A 271 -2.19 -8.70 -7.14
C ASP A 271 -3.48 -9.13 -6.43
N VAL A 272 -4.39 -8.19 -6.20
CA VAL A 272 -5.69 -8.43 -5.57
C VAL A 272 -6.55 -9.36 -6.45
N LEU A 273 -6.55 -9.14 -7.77
CA LEU A 273 -7.27 -10.00 -8.69
C LEU A 273 -6.71 -11.42 -8.73
N MET A 274 -5.38 -11.60 -8.60
CA MET A 274 -4.75 -12.92 -8.51
C MET A 274 -5.16 -13.64 -7.22
N VAL A 275 -5.25 -12.94 -6.08
CA VAL A 275 -5.74 -13.53 -4.82
C VAL A 275 -7.18 -14.03 -4.98
N VAL A 276 -8.09 -13.17 -5.48
CA VAL A 276 -9.49 -13.53 -5.73
C VAL A 276 -9.62 -14.66 -6.74
N ALA A 277 -8.73 -14.70 -7.75
CA ALA A 277 -8.72 -15.76 -8.76
C ALA A 277 -8.17 -17.10 -8.25
N SER A 278 -7.37 -17.09 -7.19
CA SER A 278 -6.73 -18.29 -6.63
C SER A 278 -7.62 -19.04 -5.65
N ASP A 279 -8.55 -18.33 -5.01
CA ASP A 279 -9.48 -18.90 -4.06
C ASP A 279 -10.56 -19.71 -4.80
N SER A 280 -10.57 -21.02 -4.58
CA SER A 280 -11.50 -21.96 -5.23
C SER A 280 -12.94 -21.76 -4.81
N GLU A 281 -13.19 -21.21 -3.63
CA GLU A 281 -14.53 -20.98 -3.08
C GLU A 281 -15.06 -19.58 -3.40
N HIS A 282 -14.24 -18.72 -4.03
CA HIS A 282 -14.62 -17.34 -4.25
C HIS A 282 -15.55 -17.18 -5.48
N ASP A 283 -16.79 -16.76 -5.23
CA ASP A 283 -17.83 -16.58 -6.25
C ASP A 283 -17.46 -15.66 -7.44
N MET A 284 -16.45 -14.80 -7.27
CA MET A 284 -16.04 -13.84 -8.30
C MET A 284 -14.77 -14.23 -9.05
N ARG A 285 -14.25 -15.43 -8.81
CA ARG A 285 -13.05 -15.97 -9.43
C ARG A 285 -13.00 -15.80 -10.95
N LEU A 286 -14.06 -16.17 -11.66
CA LEU A 286 -14.14 -16.05 -13.13
C LEU A 286 -14.10 -14.59 -13.61
N ARG A 287 -14.69 -13.65 -12.85
CA ARG A 287 -14.65 -12.21 -13.16
C ARG A 287 -13.23 -11.67 -12.95
N ALA A 288 -12.55 -12.07 -11.87
CA ALA A 288 -11.18 -11.68 -11.62
C ALA A 288 -10.24 -12.19 -12.72
N LEU A 289 -10.36 -13.46 -13.14
CA LEU A 289 -9.60 -14.03 -14.25
C LEU A 289 -9.82 -13.31 -15.58
N LYS A 290 -11.07 -12.95 -15.89
CA LYS A 290 -11.36 -12.11 -17.05
C LYS A 290 -10.69 -10.74 -16.94
N GLY A 291 -10.79 -10.12 -15.76
CA GLY A 291 -10.12 -8.86 -15.45
C GLY A 291 -8.61 -8.91 -15.62
N LEU A 292 -7.97 -10.01 -15.20
CA LEU A 292 -6.55 -10.29 -15.42
C LEU A 292 -6.23 -10.48 -16.91
N GLY A 293 -7.12 -11.06 -17.72
CA GLY A 293 -6.95 -11.13 -19.17
C GLY A 293 -7.02 -9.77 -19.85
N ASP A 294 -7.89 -8.90 -19.37
CA ASP A 294 -8.10 -7.55 -19.91
C ASP A 294 -7.02 -6.58 -19.42
N ASN A 295 -6.52 -6.75 -18.19
CA ASN A 295 -5.63 -5.81 -17.50
C ASN A 295 -4.22 -6.31 -17.19
N GLY A 296 -3.94 -7.59 -17.38
CA GLY A 296 -2.74 -8.27 -16.93
C GLY A 296 -1.43 -7.74 -17.50
N ASP A 297 -0.35 -8.17 -16.85
CA ASP A 297 1.05 -7.99 -17.24
C ASP A 297 1.74 -9.35 -17.45
N SER A 298 3.07 -9.37 -17.54
CA SER A 298 3.83 -10.63 -17.66
C SER A 298 3.71 -11.53 -16.42
N ASN A 299 3.67 -10.97 -15.21
CA ASN A 299 3.47 -11.75 -13.99
C ASN A 299 2.08 -12.42 -14.00
N THR A 300 1.08 -11.71 -14.51
CA THR A 300 -0.27 -12.24 -14.72
C THR A 300 -0.27 -13.44 -15.67
N LEU A 301 0.56 -13.44 -16.72
CA LEU A 301 0.68 -14.59 -17.62
C LEU A 301 1.25 -15.83 -16.93
N GLU A 302 2.28 -15.67 -16.09
CA GLU A 302 2.84 -16.78 -15.31
C GLU A 302 1.79 -17.37 -14.36
N PHE A 303 1.05 -16.49 -13.66
CA PHE A 303 -0.08 -16.89 -12.81
C PHE A 303 -1.19 -17.61 -13.59
N LEU A 304 -1.66 -17.04 -14.70
CA LEU A 304 -2.71 -17.66 -15.52
C LEU A 304 -2.24 -19.01 -16.07
N SER A 305 -0.95 -19.17 -16.39
CA SER A 305 -0.41 -20.43 -16.88
C SER A 305 -0.49 -21.54 -15.83
N SER A 306 -0.29 -21.24 -14.54
CA SER A 306 -0.46 -22.23 -13.47
C SER A 306 -1.94 -22.63 -13.29
N MET A 307 -2.86 -21.70 -13.58
CA MET A 307 -4.32 -21.92 -13.52
C MET A 307 -4.88 -22.74 -14.69
N LEU A 308 -4.10 -23.09 -15.72
CA LEU A 308 -4.57 -23.92 -16.84
C LEU A 308 -4.92 -25.35 -16.41
N ASN A 309 -4.39 -25.81 -15.28
CA ASN A 309 -4.67 -27.13 -14.71
C ASN A 309 -5.75 -27.10 -13.62
N ASP A 310 -6.53 -26.03 -13.53
CA ASP A 310 -7.55 -25.90 -12.52
C ASP A 310 -8.59 -27.03 -12.58
N GLY A 311 -9.11 -27.46 -11.42
CA GLY A 311 -10.11 -28.51 -11.34
C GLY A 311 -11.40 -28.17 -12.09
N GLU A 312 -11.80 -26.89 -12.11
CA GLU A 312 -13.03 -26.44 -12.71
C GLU A 312 -12.88 -26.16 -14.23
N PRO A 313 -13.67 -26.80 -15.12
CA PRO A 313 -13.59 -26.56 -16.56
C PRO A 313 -13.89 -25.13 -16.98
N ALA A 314 -14.78 -24.43 -16.27
CA ALA A 314 -15.13 -23.03 -16.58
C ALA A 314 -13.92 -22.11 -16.36
N VAL A 315 -13.17 -22.32 -15.29
CA VAL A 315 -11.92 -21.59 -14.98
C VAL A 315 -10.90 -21.80 -16.09
N ARG A 316 -10.61 -23.05 -16.46
CA ARG A 316 -9.65 -23.35 -17.54
C ARG A 316 -9.99 -22.64 -18.85
N ASN A 317 -11.28 -22.58 -19.20
CA ASN A 317 -11.75 -21.88 -20.40
C ASN A 317 -11.54 -20.36 -20.32
N VAL A 318 -11.84 -19.74 -19.17
CA VAL A 318 -11.61 -18.30 -18.97
C VAL A 318 -10.12 -17.97 -18.96
N VAL A 319 -9.30 -18.80 -18.30
CA VAL A 319 -7.84 -18.68 -18.28
C VAL A 319 -7.25 -18.73 -19.69
N ALA A 320 -7.65 -19.71 -20.50
CA ALA A 320 -7.17 -19.83 -21.89
C ALA A 320 -7.53 -18.59 -22.72
N ARG A 321 -8.74 -18.04 -22.54
CA ARG A 321 -9.15 -16.78 -23.16
C ARG A 321 -8.32 -15.61 -22.66
N ALA A 322 -8.12 -15.48 -21.36
CA ALA A 322 -7.33 -14.42 -20.74
C ALA A 322 -5.89 -14.41 -21.28
N ILE A 323 -5.23 -15.58 -21.35
CA ILE A 323 -3.91 -15.73 -21.95
C ILE A 323 -3.92 -15.31 -23.42
N SER A 324 -4.91 -15.76 -24.20
CA SER A 324 -5.03 -15.36 -25.61
C SER A 324 -5.21 -13.86 -25.78
N THR A 325 -6.02 -13.22 -24.92
CA THR A 325 -6.23 -11.78 -24.91
C THR A 325 -4.92 -11.04 -24.61
N LEU A 326 -4.20 -11.42 -23.56
CA LEU A 326 -2.90 -10.84 -23.21
C LEU A 326 -1.85 -11.04 -24.32
N ALA A 327 -1.80 -12.23 -24.91
CA ALA A 327 -0.94 -12.54 -26.05
C ALA A 327 -1.27 -11.69 -27.29
N SER A 328 -2.54 -11.35 -27.50
CA SER A 328 -2.96 -10.51 -28.63
C SER A 328 -2.60 -9.03 -28.47
N HIS A 329 -2.68 -8.50 -27.24
CA HIS A 329 -2.23 -7.15 -26.91
C HIS A 329 -0.70 -7.03 -27.01
N SER A 330 -0.01 -8.08 -26.58
CA SER A 330 1.44 -8.22 -26.71
C SER A 330 1.83 -8.78 -28.08
N LYS A 331 1.71 -7.99 -29.16
CA LYS A 331 2.49 -8.28 -30.37
C LYS A 331 3.97 -8.21 -30.00
N TRP A 332 4.53 -9.37 -29.62
CA TRP A 332 5.86 -9.67 -29.11
C TRP A 332 6.93 -8.60 -29.41
N SER A 333 6.93 -7.49 -28.66
CA SER A 333 8.15 -6.74 -28.42
C SER A 333 8.82 -7.37 -27.20
N SER A 334 9.55 -8.46 -27.47
CA SER A 334 10.64 -9.02 -26.66
C SER A 334 10.34 -9.21 -25.17
N ILE A 335 9.96 -10.45 -24.84
CA ILE A 335 10.38 -11.24 -23.67
C ILE A 335 10.77 -10.41 -22.43
N GLY A 336 9.90 -10.42 -21.41
CA GLY A 336 10.28 -10.10 -20.02
C GLY A 336 9.90 -8.71 -19.48
N GLN A 337 8.77 -8.12 -19.89
CA GLN A 337 8.29 -6.89 -19.25
C GLN A 337 7.71 -7.19 -17.85
N LYS A 338 8.58 -7.45 -16.88
CA LYS A 338 8.25 -7.18 -15.46
C LYS A 338 8.11 -5.66 -15.33
N VAL A 339 7.11 -5.20 -14.57
CA VAL A 339 7.17 -3.84 -13.99
C VAL A 339 8.58 -3.71 -13.41
N PRO A 340 9.42 -2.77 -13.89
CA PRO A 340 10.81 -2.72 -13.53
C PRO A 340 10.85 -2.44 -12.03
N GLN A 341 11.17 -3.46 -11.24
CA GLN A 341 11.98 -3.22 -10.06
C GLN A 341 13.27 -2.65 -10.63
N GLY A 342 13.35 -1.31 -10.63
CA GLY A 342 14.35 -0.59 -11.41
C GLY A 342 15.72 -1.22 -11.26
N ASN A 343 16.46 -1.38 -12.35
CA ASN A 343 17.88 -1.76 -12.31
C ASN A 343 18.76 -0.73 -11.58
N LEU A 344 18.16 0.33 -11.03
CA LEU A 344 18.80 1.15 -10.01
C LEU A 344 19.14 0.24 -8.83
N LYS A 345 20.40 0.27 -8.41
CA LYS A 345 20.80 -0.32 -7.13
C LYS A 345 19.83 0.22 -6.09
N VAL A 346 18.92 -0.63 -5.59
CA VAL A 346 17.99 -0.28 -4.53
C VAL A 346 18.82 0.38 -3.43
N PRO A 347 18.61 1.67 -3.14
CA PRO A 347 19.40 2.35 -2.13
C PRO A 347 19.31 1.53 -0.85
N SER A 348 20.45 1.12 -0.30
CA SER A 348 20.44 0.26 0.88
C SER A 348 19.72 0.99 2.02
N LEU A 349 18.64 0.38 2.50
CA LEU A 349 17.90 0.85 3.65
C LEU A 349 18.86 1.10 4.83
N ASP A 350 18.76 2.27 5.47
CA ASP A 350 19.58 2.60 6.62
C ASP A 350 19.09 1.80 7.84
N MET A 351 19.58 0.56 7.94
CA MET A 351 19.21 -0.38 8.99
C MET A 351 19.51 0.16 10.39
N SER A 352 20.46 1.07 10.54
CA SER A 352 20.77 1.69 11.83
C SER A 352 19.63 2.62 12.28
N LYS A 353 19.08 3.43 11.36
CA LYS A 353 17.92 4.29 11.63
C LYS A 353 16.68 3.48 11.92
N ILE A 354 16.43 2.41 11.15
CA ILE A 354 15.27 1.53 11.40
C ILE A 354 15.40 0.82 12.74
N ASN A 355 16.56 0.27 13.06
CA ASN A 355 16.78 -0.36 14.37
C ASN A 355 16.63 0.65 15.51
N ARG A 356 17.03 1.91 15.33
CA ARG A 356 16.80 2.99 16.30
C ARG A 356 15.30 3.25 16.47
N ILE A 357 14.55 3.43 15.38
CA ILE A 357 13.09 3.59 15.41
C ILE A 357 12.46 2.41 16.16
N LEU A 358 12.78 1.18 15.77
CA LEU A 358 12.27 -0.04 16.40
C LEU A 358 12.55 -0.10 17.90
N THR A 359 13.77 0.25 18.31
CA THR A 359 14.15 0.27 19.72
C THR A 359 13.38 1.35 20.49
N THR A 360 13.20 2.54 19.90
CA THR A 360 12.40 3.62 20.47
C THR A 360 10.93 3.23 20.60
N LEU A 361 10.34 2.62 19.56
CA LEU A 361 8.96 2.14 19.58
C LEU A 361 8.74 1.12 20.71
N ILE A 362 9.63 0.15 20.84
CA ILE A 362 9.55 -0.86 21.91
C ILE A 362 9.76 -0.21 23.29
N ALA A 363 10.72 0.71 23.44
CA ALA A 363 10.99 1.36 24.72
C ALA A 363 9.83 2.24 25.19
N LYS A 364 9.10 2.87 24.25
CA LYS A 364 7.89 3.65 24.54
C LYS A 364 6.63 2.79 24.70
N GLY A 365 6.72 1.47 24.49
CA GLY A 365 5.57 0.57 24.54
C GLY A 365 4.57 0.78 23.41
N MET A 366 5.01 1.30 22.26
CA MET A 366 4.16 1.67 21.12
C MET A 366 3.34 0.49 20.58
N PRO A 367 2.20 0.73 19.88
CA PRO A 367 1.31 -0.34 19.45
C PRO A 367 2.02 -1.38 18.59
N ILE A 368 1.64 -2.66 18.76
CA ILE A 368 2.29 -3.78 18.04
C ILE A 368 2.25 -3.61 16.53
N ALA A 369 1.21 -2.97 15.98
CA ALA A 369 1.12 -2.64 14.55
C ALA A 369 2.28 -1.75 14.06
N MET A 370 2.79 -0.82 14.87
CA MET A 370 3.96 0.00 14.50
C MET A 370 5.24 -0.82 14.49
N ILE A 371 5.36 -1.71 15.48
CA ILE A 371 6.50 -2.62 15.62
C ILE A 371 6.50 -3.58 14.43
N GLU A 372 5.36 -4.16 14.07
CA GLU A 372 5.17 -5.03 12.90
C GLU A 372 5.59 -4.34 11.60
N ASP A 373 5.15 -3.12 11.33
CA ASP A 373 5.57 -2.37 10.14
C ASP A 373 7.09 -2.18 10.09
N THR A 374 7.68 -1.80 11.23
CA THR A 374 9.13 -1.61 11.32
C THR A 374 9.88 -2.94 11.16
N LEU A 375 9.31 -4.04 11.66
CA LEU A 375 9.85 -5.40 11.47
C LEU A 375 9.75 -5.84 10.01
N ILE A 376 8.64 -5.58 9.33
CA ILE A 376 8.48 -5.84 7.89
C ILE A 376 9.57 -5.12 7.09
N ALA A 377 9.86 -3.86 7.44
CA ALA A 377 10.96 -3.11 6.83
C ALA A 377 12.32 -3.79 7.06
N VAL A 378 12.58 -4.25 8.28
CA VAL A 378 13.81 -4.99 8.65
C VAL A 378 13.93 -6.31 7.88
N THR A 379 12.87 -7.11 7.85
CA THR A 379 12.90 -8.46 7.26
C THR A 379 12.94 -8.43 5.75
N THR A 380 12.27 -7.47 5.12
CA THR A 380 12.27 -7.31 3.67
C THR A 380 13.64 -6.92 3.12
N GLN A 381 14.41 -6.10 3.85
CA GLN A 381 15.80 -5.82 3.51
C GLN A 381 16.69 -7.08 3.63
N GLY A 382 16.36 -7.94 4.59
CA GLY A 382 17.05 -9.21 4.83
C GLY A 382 18.52 -9.05 5.22
N GLY A 383 19.30 -10.11 4.99
CA GLY A 383 20.71 -10.17 5.34
C GLY A 383 20.98 -10.44 6.84
N ARG A 384 22.27 -10.46 7.21
CA ARG A 384 22.71 -10.83 8.57
C ARG A 384 22.19 -9.85 9.63
N ASN A 385 22.25 -8.55 9.34
CA ASN A 385 21.77 -7.51 10.28
C ASN A 385 20.28 -7.68 10.63
N ALA A 386 19.44 -8.05 9.66
CA ALA A 386 18.03 -8.30 9.93
C ALA A 386 17.86 -9.50 10.88
N VAL A 387 18.54 -10.61 10.59
CA VAL A 387 18.53 -11.80 11.46
C VAL A 387 18.99 -11.45 12.87
N ASP A 388 20.10 -10.72 13.02
CA ASP A 388 20.65 -10.31 14.32
C ASP A 388 19.69 -9.40 15.11
N ILE A 389 18.95 -8.52 14.43
CA ILE A 389 17.91 -7.70 15.05
C ILE A 389 16.77 -8.60 15.54
N LEU A 390 16.24 -9.49 14.70
CA LEU A 390 15.13 -10.38 15.04
C LEU A 390 15.48 -11.35 16.17
N THR A 391 16.66 -11.97 16.14
CA THR A 391 17.12 -12.88 17.20
C THR A 391 17.24 -12.16 18.54
N ARG A 392 17.75 -10.92 18.57
CA ARG A 392 17.78 -10.11 19.81
C ARG A 392 16.40 -9.76 20.31
N LEU A 393 15.43 -9.56 19.42
CA LEU A 393 14.04 -9.28 19.81
C LEU A 393 13.31 -10.53 20.33
N LEU A 394 13.61 -11.72 19.81
CA LEU A 394 13.11 -12.97 20.37
C LEU A 394 13.57 -13.21 21.82
N ALA A 395 14.75 -12.68 22.20
CA ALA A 395 15.25 -12.79 23.56
C ALA A 395 14.53 -11.85 24.56
N LYS A 396 13.70 -10.91 24.10
CA LYS A 396 12.95 -10.01 24.99
C LYS A 396 11.77 -10.76 25.63
N PRO A 397 11.38 -10.43 26.88
CA PRO A 397 10.31 -11.15 27.58
C PRO A 397 8.90 -10.94 26.99
N ASP A 398 8.70 -9.92 26.16
CA ASP A 398 7.39 -9.58 25.61
C ASP A 398 6.93 -10.58 24.52
N VAL A 399 5.88 -11.35 24.86
CA VAL A 399 5.28 -12.35 23.97
C VAL A 399 4.74 -11.74 22.68
N SER A 400 4.16 -10.54 22.72
CA SER A 400 3.61 -9.86 21.54
C SER A 400 4.70 -9.52 20.54
N ILE A 401 5.86 -9.03 21.02
CA ILE A 401 7.02 -8.76 20.17
C ILE A 401 7.55 -10.05 19.55
N LYS A 402 7.65 -11.15 20.32
CA LYS A 402 8.11 -12.44 19.79
C LYS A 402 7.19 -12.97 18.68
N LYS A 403 5.86 -12.87 18.86
CA LYS A 403 4.87 -13.22 17.83
C LYS A 403 5.07 -12.40 16.55
N ALA A 404 5.26 -11.08 16.68
CA ALA A 404 5.53 -10.21 15.54
C ALA A 404 6.84 -10.56 14.82
N VAL A 405 7.89 -10.97 15.56
CA VAL A 405 9.15 -11.46 14.97
C VAL A 405 8.93 -12.76 14.18
N ILE A 406 8.20 -13.74 14.72
CA ILE A 406 7.91 -14.98 14.00
C ILE A 406 7.11 -14.69 12.72
N LYS A 407 6.04 -13.89 12.82
CA LYS A 407 5.25 -13.48 11.65
C LYS A 407 6.11 -12.79 10.59
N SER A 408 6.93 -11.82 10.97
CA SER A 408 7.77 -11.07 10.01
C SER A 408 8.88 -11.93 9.39
N SER A 409 9.30 -13.02 10.05
CA SER A 409 10.24 -13.99 9.48
C SER A 409 9.70 -14.68 8.21
N ARG A 410 8.38 -14.62 7.95
CA ARG A 410 7.73 -15.01 6.69
C ARG A 410 8.24 -14.26 5.46
N LEU A 411 8.90 -13.12 5.65
CA LEU A 411 9.46 -12.35 4.55
C LEU A 411 10.94 -12.66 4.32
N LEU A 412 11.58 -13.45 5.20
CA LEU A 412 12.97 -13.86 5.05
C LEU A 412 13.10 -15.08 4.13
N LYS A 413 14.26 -15.17 3.47
CA LYS A 413 14.73 -16.39 2.80
C LYS A 413 14.74 -17.58 3.77
N ARG A 414 14.51 -18.78 3.22
CA ARG A 414 14.39 -20.05 3.95
C ARG A 414 15.49 -20.22 5.01
N ASP A 415 16.77 -20.08 4.64
CA ASP A 415 17.89 -20.29 5.58
C ASP A 415 17.93 -19.28 6.72
N ALA A 416 17.62 -18.01 6.42
CA ALA A 416 17.59 -16.95 7.43
C ALA A 416 16.42 -17.16 8.40
N ALA A 417 15.23 -17.46 7.88
CA ALA A 417 14.06 -17.76 8.70
C ALA A 417 14.28 -18.98 9.60
N ALA A 418 14.94 -20.03 9.11
CA ALA A 418 15.20 -21.25 9.88
C ALA A 418 15.93 -20.97 11.20
N SER A 419 16.86 -20.00 11.22
CA SER A 419 17.57 -19.61 12.45
C SER A 419 16.65 -18.96 13.49
N ILE A 420 15.71 -18.12 13.03
CA ILE A 420 14.71 -17.45 13.88
C ILE A 420 13.73 -18.48 14.44
N ILE A 421 13.17 -19.33 13.57
CA ILE A 421 12.21 -20.38 13.98
C ILE A 421 12.84 -21.38 14.94
N ARG A 422 14.09 -21.82 14.70
CA ARG A 422 14.81 -22.70 15.63
C ARG A 422 15.01 -22.08 17.01
N THR A 423 15.18 -20.75 17.08
CA THR A 423 15.29 -20.03 18.34
C THR A 423 13.94 -19.97 19.05
N ALA A 424 12.87 -19.67 18.31
CA ALA A 424 11.50 -19.61 18.84
C ALA A 424 10.95 -20.98 19.30
N LEU A 425 11.34 -22.08 18.66
CA LEU A 425 10.99 -23.44 19.10
C LEU A 425 11.58 -23.82 20.47
N LYS A 426 12.57 -23.06 20.96
CA LYS A 426 13.18 -23.25 22.28
C LYS A 426 12.66 -22.24 23.31
N ASP A 427 11.64 -21.47 22.97
CA ASP A 427 11.07 -20.46 23.87
C ASP A 427 10.35 -21.11 25.05
N GLU A 428 10.36 -20.44 26.20
CA GLU A 428 9.66 -20.91 27.39
C GLU A 428 8.14 -20.75 27.26
N SER A 429 7.67 -19.84 26.41
CA SER A 429 6.24 -19.61 26.19
C SER A 429 5.66 -20.66 25.22
N PRO A 430 4.67 -21.46 25.63
CA PRO A 430 4.05 -22.46 24.76
C PRO A 430 3.37 -21.83 23.53
N GLU A 431 2.87 -20.60 23.65
CA GLU A 431 2.26 -19.87 22.54
C GLU A 431 3.28 -19.53 21.44
N ILE A 432 4.52 -19.21 21.83
CA ILE A 432 5.61 -18.91 20.89
C ILE A 432 6.08 -20.19 20.20
N VAL A 433 6.20 -21.29 20.95
CA VAL A 433 6.55 -22.60 20.40
C VAL A 433 5.50 -23.05 19.38
N ALA A 434 4.21 -23.00 19.74
CA ALA A 434 3.12 -23.39 18.84
C ALA A 434 3.10 -22.57 17.54
N MET A 435 3.30 -21.25 17.62
CA MET A 435 3.38 -20.40 16.42
C MET A 435 4.62 -20.71 15.57
N ALA A 436 5.74 -21.06 16.20
CA ALA A 436 6.95 -21.47 15.49
C ALA A 436 6.80 -22.84 14.80
N GLU A 437 6.07 -23.77 15.42
CA GLU A 437 5.72 -25.07 14.82
C GLU A 437 4.78 -24.91 13.62
N GLU A 438 3.76 -24.06 13.73
CA GLU A 438 2.86 -23.73 12.62
C GLU A 438 3.66 -23.16 11.43
N GLU A 439 4.56 -22.22 11.70
CA GLU A 439 5.41 -21.63 10.67
C GLU A 439 6.40 -22.64 10.07
N LEU A 440 6.93 -23.55 10.89
CA LEU A 440 7.79 -24.65 10.44
C LEU A 440 7.04 -25.55 9.45
N ASN A 441 5.84 -25.99 9.81
CA ASN A 441 5.00 -26.87 8.99
C ASN A 441 4.57 -26.19 7.68
N SER A 442 4.24 -24.90 7.73
CA SER A 442 3.85 -24.12 6.55
C SER A 442 4.99 -24.01 5.52
N ARG A 443 6.22 -23.77 5.98
CA ARG A 443 7.38 -23.49 5.10
C ARG A 443 8.19 -24.72 4.70
N TRP A 444 8.23 -25.74 5.55
CA TRP A 444 9.01 -26.97 5.38
C TRP A 444 8.12 -28.21 5.57
N PRO A 445 7.10 -28.41 4.72
CA PRO A 445 6.26 -29.60 4.83
C PRO A 445 7.12 -30.87 4.67
N ASP A 446 6.79 -31.92 5.42
CA ASP A 446 7.55 -33.18 5.47
C ASP A 446 7.80 -33.83 4.10
N GLU A 447 6.97 -33.50 3.12
CA GLU A 447 7.09 -33.94 1.72
C GLU A 447 8.35 -33.43 1.02
N VAL A 448 8.97 -32.35 1.51
CA VAL A 448 10.20 -31.78 0.94
C VAL A 448 11.45 -32.58 1.35
N TRP A 449 11.32 -33.49 2.31
CA TRP A 449 12.43 -34.30 2.84
C TRP A 449 12.42 -35.77 2.38
N LYS A 450 11.43 -36.16 1.56
CA LYS A 450 11.40 -37.45 0.86
C LYS A 450 12.13 -37.35 -0.47
#